data_AF-A0A2R7Y3T8-F1
#
_entry.id   AF-A0A2R7Y3T8-F1
#
_cell.length_a   1.000
_cell.length_b   1.000
_cell.length_c   1.000
_cell.angle_alpha   90.00
_cell.angle_beta   90.00
_cell.angle_gamma   90.00
#
_symmetry.space_group_name_H-M   'P 1'
#
loop_
_entity.id
_entity.type
_entity.pdbx_description
1 polymer ?
#
loop_
_entity_poly.entity_id
_entity_poly.type
_entity_poly.pdbx_seq_one_letter_code
_entity_poly.pdbx_strand_id
1 'polypeptide(L)'
;MSREQNTEKKLSLKVVYEDPDVVVLRAPNEDQLMEILKNLLKDKPMSVKELHSYLSGLASEDKIRRALTKLVNEGKVYVMNDGKYVIVGLE
;
A
#
# COMPACT_ATOMS: atom_id res chain seq x y z
N MET A 1 -37.92 32.23 42.35
CA MET A 1 -37.83 32.04 40.89
C MET A 1 -36.38 32.23 40.51
N SER A 2 -35.62 31.36 39.85
CA SER A 2 -35.68 29.92 39.58
C SER A 2 -34.20 29.55 39.33
N ARG A 3 -33.77 28.40 39.87
CA ARG A 3 -32.46 27.80 39.58
C ARG A 3 -32.45 27.33 38.14
N GLU A 4 -31.29 27.35 37.48
CA GLU A 4 -30.89 26.23 36.60
C GLU A 4 -29.38 26.27 36.32
N GLN A 5 -28.69 25.36 37.01
CA GLN A 5 -27.49 24.69 36.49
C GLN A 5 -27.94 23.82 35.30
N ASN A 6 -27.17 23.74 34.21
CA ASN A 6 -27.28 22.56 33.35
C ASN A 6 -25.95 22.13 32.71
N THR A 7 -25.50 21.02 33.25
CA THR A 7 -24.66 19.95 32.73
C THR A 7 -24.91 19.56 31.27
N GLU A 8 -23.83 19.08 30.65
CA GLU A 8 -23.78 18.00 29.66
C GLU A 8 -24.59 18.14 28.36
N LYS A 9 -23.87 18.12 27.23
CA LYS A 9 -24.13 17.09 26.21
C LYS A 9 -22.94 16.89 25.28
N LYS A 10 -22.35 15.70 25.40
CA LYS A 10 -21.67 14.97 24.32
C LYS A 10 -22.42 15.20 23.00
N LEU A 11 -21.82 15.91 22.07
CA LEU A 11 -22.20 15.86 20.67
C LEU A 11 -21.20 14.96 19.95
N SER A 12 -21.56 13.68 19.90
CA SER A 12 -21.06 12.70 18.94
C SER A 12 -21.35 13.21 17.52
N LEU A 13 -20.39 13.92 16.93
CA LEU A 13 -20.47 14.30 15.53
C LEU A 13 -20.10 13.10 14.67
N LYS A 14 -21.18 12.48 14.20
CA LYS A 14 -21.29 11.49 13.14
C LYS A 14 -20.54 11.99 11.89
N VAL A 15 -19.47 11.31 11.52
CA VAL A 15 -18.72 11.57 10.27
C VAL A 15 -19.66 11.24 9.11
N VAL A 16 -20.16 12.29 8.46
CA VAL A 16 -20.80 12.23 7.16
C VAL A 16 -19.68 12.42 6.15
N TYR A 17 -19.54 11.49 5.20
CA TYR A 17 -18.51 11.53 4.17
C TYR A 17 -18.58 12.86 3.41
N GLU A 18 -17.56 13.70 3.59
CA GLU A 18 -17.28 14.84 2.72
C GLU A 18 -16.23 14.37 1.71
N ASP A 19 -16.56 14.51 0.42
CA ASP A 19 -15.70 14.24 -0.73
C ASP A 19 -14.30 14.82 -0.51
N PRO A 20 -13.23 14.01 -0.39
CA PRO A 20 -11.90 14.57 -0.31
C PRO A 20 -11.44 14.93 -1.72
N ASP A 21 -11.52 16.22 -2.00
CA ASP A 21 -10.34 17.05 -2.29
C ASP A 21 -9.16 16.29 -2.91
N VAL A 22 -8.85 16.65 -4.16
CA VAL A 22 -7.61 16.36 -4.91
C VAL A 22 -6.58 15.63 -4.04
N VAL A 23 -6.62 14.29 -4.06
CA VAL A 23 -5.70 13.47 -3.28
C VAL A 23 -4.31 13.82 -3.76
N VAL A 24 -3.52 14.52 -2.93
CA VAL A 24 -2.09 14.65 -3.12
C VAL A 24 -1.55 13.23 -2.95
N LEU A 25 -1.57 12.44 -4.03
CA LEU A 25 -0.98 11.12 -4.10
C LEU A 25 0.53 11.33 -3.95
N ARG A 26 1.00 11.44 -2.72
CA ARG A 26 2.42 11.35 -2.43
C ARG A 26 2.87 10.00 -2.98
N ALA A 27 3.93 9.99 -3.77
CA ALA A 27 4.53 8.76 -4.25
C ALA A 27 4.71 7.79 -3.06
N PRO A 28 4.41 6.49 -3.22
CA PRO A 28 4.58 5.53 -2.15
C PRO A 28 6.04 5.57 -1.67
N ASN A 29 6.22 5.57 -0.35
CA ASN A 29 7.54 5.39 0.23
C ASN A 29 8.05 3.95 -0.02
N GLU A 30 9.30 3.66 0.31
CA GLU A 30 9.89 2.34 0.03
C GLU A 30 9.12 1.20 0.71
N ASP A 31 8.68 1.40 1.95
CA ASP A 31 7.92 0.41 2.71
C ASP A 31 6.54 0.14 2.10
N GLN A 32 5.84 1.19 1.69
CA GLN A 32 4.56 1.09 0.98
C GLN A 32 4.73 0.39 -0.37
N LEU A 33 5.79 0.73 -1.13
CA LEU A 33 6.10 0.06 -2.39
C LEU A 33 6.31 -1.45 -2.16
N MET A 34 7.07 -1.83 -1.13
CA MET A 34 7.30 -3.24 -0.80
C MET A 34 6.00 -3.98 -0.46
N GLU A 35 5.10 -3.37 0.32
CA GLU A 35 3.80 -3.96 0.64
C GLU A 35 2.91 -4.11 -0.60
N ILE A 36 2.87 -3.10 -1.47
CA ILE A 36 2.13 -3.18 -2.73
C ILE A 36 2.68 -4.29 -3.61
N LEU A 37 4.01 -4.40 -3.76
CA LEU A 37 4.65 -5.47 -4.53
C LEU A 37 4.31 -6.85 -3.96
N LYS A 38 4.37 -7.05 -2.64
CA LYS A 38 3.96 -8.32 -2.01
C LYS A 38 2.51 -8.65 -2.32
N ASN A 39 1.60 -7.67 -2.22
CA ASN A 39 0.18 -7.90 -2.48
C ASN A 39 -0.09 -8.27 -3.94
N LEU A 40 0.62 -7.66 -4.90
CA LEU A 40 0.55 -8.05 -6.31
C LEU A 40 1.08 -9.48 -6.53
N LEU A 41 2.18 -9.83 -5.88
CA LEU A 41 2.81 -11.15 -5.99
C LEU A 41 2.06 -12.28 -5.26
N LYS A 42 1.17 -11.94 -4.31
CA LYS A 42 0.26 -12.90 -3.67
C LYS A 42 -0.82 -13.40 -4.63
N ASP A 43 -1.27 -12.56 -5.55
CA ASP A 43 -2.30 -12.92 -6.53
C ASP A 43 -1.72 -13.83 -7.62
N LYS A 44 -0.57 -13.47 -8.18
CA LYS A 44 0.13 -14.30 -9.17
C LYS A 44 1.62 -13.96 -9.28
N PRO A 45 2.44 -14.89 -9.80
CA PRO A 45 3.81 -14.58 -10.20
C PRO A 45 3.84 -13.46 -11.24
N MET A 46 4.67 -12.43 -11.02
CA MET A 46 4.81 -11.30 -11.96
C MET A 46 6.27 -10.91 -12.20
N SER A 47 6.56 -10.47 -13.42
CA SER A 47 7.83 -9.86 -13.81
C SER A 47 7.91 -8.38 -13.40
N VAL A 48 9.12 -7.82 -13.42
CA VAL A 48 9.34 -6.38 -13.17
C VAL A 48 8.51 -5.51 -14.12
N LYS A 49 8.39 -5.91 -15.40
CA LYS A 49 7.61 -5.16 -16.40
C LYS A 49 6.11 -5.15 -16.09
N GLU A 50 5.57 -6.28 -15.64
CA GLU A 50 4.16 -6.39 -15.23
C GLU A 50 3.91 -5.53 -14.00
N LEU A 51 4.75 -5.65 -12.96
CA LEU A 51 4.67 -4.84 -11.74
C LEU A 51 4.76 -3.34 -12.05
N HIS A 52 5.67 -2.95 -12.95
CA HIS A 52 5.79 -1.57 -13.40
C HIS A 52 4.57 -1.08 -14.18
N SER A 53 3.91 -1.96 -14.94
CA SER A 53 2.67 -1.60 -15.64
C SER A 53 1.53 -1.32 -14.65
N TYR A 54 1.43 -2.08 -13.57
CA TYR A 54 0.46 -1.82 -12.48
C TYR A 54 0.80 -0.58 -11.65
N LEU A 55 2.08 -0.27 -11.51
CA LEU A 55 2.59 0.86 -10.72
C LEU A 55 3.01 2.05 -11.57
N SER A 56 2.56 2.09 -12.83
CA SER A 56 2.90 3.15 -13.76
C SER A 56 2.41 4.49 -13.20
N GLY A 57 3.33 5.43 -13.01
CA GLY A 57 3.06 6.73 -12.36
C GLY A 57 3.25 6.76 -10.84
N LEU A 58 3.41 5.61 -10.19
CA LEU A 58 3.66 5.51 -8.73
C LEU A 58 5.12 5.15 -8.42
N ALA A 59 5.73 4.27 -9.21
CA ALA A 59 7.12 3.85 -9.03
C ALA A 59 7.81 3.59 -10.37
N SER A 60 9.09 3.97 -10.47
CA SER A 60 9.92 3.63 -11.62
C SER A 60 10.35 2.16 -11.58
N GLU A 61 10.67 1.61 -12.75
CA GLU A 61 11.19 0.24 -12.86
C GLU A 61 12.44 0.01 -11.99
N ASP A 62 13.33 1.00 -11.88
CA ASP A 62 14.52 0.92 -11.01
C ASP A 62 14.15 0.78 -9.52
N LYS A 63 13.15 1.55 -9.05
CA LYS A 63 12.65 1.44 -7.67
C LYS A 63 12.05 0.08 -7.41
N ILE A 64 11.27 -0.45 -8.35
CA ILE A 64 10.67 -1.79 -8.26
C ILE A 64 11.77 -2.84 -8.19
N ARG A 65 12.79 -2.76 -9.05
CA ARG A 65 13.92 -3.69 -9.05
C ARG A 65 14.64 -3.68 -7.71
N ARG A 66 14.96 -2.51 -7.16
CA ARG A 66 15.61 -2.38 -5.84
C ARG A 66 14.77 -2.98 -4.72
N ALA A 67 13.47 -2.68 -4.70
CA ALA A 67 12.54 -3.22 -3.70
C ALA A 67 12.42 -4.74 -3.80
N LEU A 68 12.31 -5.29 -5.01
CA LEU A 68 12.29 -6.74 -5.23
C LEU A 68 13.59 -7.41 -4.80
N THR A 69 14.76 -6.83 -5.14
CA THR A 69 16.05 -7.35 -4.67
C THR A 69 16.12 -7.39 -3.14
N LYS A 70 15.59 -6.36 -2.46
CA LYS A 70 15.51 -6.34 -1.00
C LYS A 70 14.62 -7.45 -0.47
N LEU A 71 13.44 -7.66 -1.06
CA LEU A 71 12.53 -8.75 -0.70
C LEU A 71 13.14 -10.14 -0.93
N VAL A 72 13.94 -10.31 -1.98
CA VAL A 72 14.69 -11.54 -2.25
C VAL A 72 15.78 -11.76 -1.22
N ASN A 73 16.55 -10.73 -0.89
CA ASN A 73 17.59 -10.80 0.15
C ASN A 73 17.01 -11.09 1.54
N GLU A 74 15.81 -10.60 1.82
CA GLU A 74 15.05 -10.89 3.05
C GLU A 74 14.40 -12.29 3.06
N GLY A 75 14.49 -13.06 1.98
CA GLY A 75 13.88 -14.38 1.85
C GLY A 75 12.35 -14.35 1.74
N LYS A 76 11.75 -13.19 1.44
CA LYS A 76 10.29 -13.00 1.34
C LYS A 76 9.77 -13.25 -0.07
N VAL A 77 10.62 -13.16 -1.09
CA VAL A 77 10.29 -13.36 -2.50
C VAL A 77 11.39 -14.20 -3.17
N TYR A 78 11.04 -15.05 -4.13
CA TYR A 78 12.00 -15.73 -5.00
C TYR A 78 11.83 -15.29 -6.46
N VAL A 79 12.93 -15.35 -7.22
CA VAL A 79 12.92 -15.25 -8.68
C VAL A 79 12.84 -16.64 -9.28
N MET A 80 11.89 -16.82 -10.18
CA MET A 80 11.73 -18.01 -11.01
C MET A 80 12.66 -17.94 -12.23
N ASN A 81 12.89 -19.09 -12.87
CA ASN A 81 13.76 -19.20 -14.05
C ASN A 81 13.28 -18.37 -15.25
N ASP A 82 12.00 -18.03 -15.31
CA ASP A 82 11.40 -17.18 -16.35
C ASP A 82 11.50 -15.67 -16.04
N GLY A 83 12.14 -15.29 -14.93
CA GLY A 83 12.30 -13.91 -14.49
C GLY A 83 11.09 -13.33 -13.76
N LYS A 84 10.09 -14.15 -13.42
CA LYS A 84 8.97 -13.74 -12.56
C LYS A 84 9.35 -13.88 -11.09
N TYR A 85 8.74 -13.03 -10.28
CA TYR A 85 8.88 -13.02 -8.83
C TYR A 85 7.68 -13.73 -8.21
N VAL A 86 7.90 -14.45 -7.12
CA VAL A 86 6.88 -15.15 -6.34
C VAL A 86 7.08 -14.92 -4.85
N ILE A 87 6.01 -14.74 -4.09
CA ILE A 87 6.11 -14.58 -2.65
C ILE A 87 6.38 -15.92 -1.97
N VAL A 88 7.19 -15.91 -0.92
CA VAL A 88 7.56 -17.09 -0.13
C VAL A 88 6.56 -17.25 1.01
N GLY A 89 6.11 -18.49 1.26
CA GLY A 89 5.20 -18.79 2.36
C GLY A 89 3.75 -18.39 2.10
N LEU A 90 3.26 -18.60 0.86
CA LEU A 90 1.82 -18.75 0.63
C LEU A 90 1.37 -20.07 1.28
N GLU A 91 1.13 -20.02 2.59
CA GLU A 91 0.35 -21.03 3.30
C GLU A 91 -1.09 -20.53 3.51
#